data_AF-A0A1Y2LKX2-F1
#
_entry.id   AF-A0A1Y2LKX2-F1
#
_cell.length_a   1.000
_cell.length_b   1.000
_cell.length_c   1.000
_cell.angle_alpha   90.00
_cell.angle_beta   90.00
_cell.angle_gamma   90.00
#
_symmetry.space_group_name_H-M   'P 1'
#
loop_
_entity.id
_entity.type
_entity.pdbx_description
1 polymer ?
#
loop_
_entity_poly.entity_id
_entity_poly.type
_entity_poly.pdbx_seq_one_letter_code
_entity_poly.pdbx_strand_id
1 'polypeptide(L)'
;MSGYLHTLRYFFGLPFNIAWRTALVQIPRFVPLSILHITSPKGPHPFLVNLPSRKGNVITLYVFVPPAPVDLEENEDRRRAETGEWRVPVVLDFHGGGFIMGSPLEQAPYASMMSRELGAVVISVSYRIGPFHQFPAAIHDAEDALSAILDIDSVTDAGKYLRTEIQRYYTIMRTNTLASNKKRKKKDRGVQLAHHIEHVTTITLDPERLCISGFSAGGNIALNMATSAPPCMELLQEDGRSNSIPRSPSPAVTMSPLLPRNRAPTILDNPLQPWPTILPAPQARPKFMPLLLFYPSLDARLLPHERPMKALPNALNADDKESEKPRMPGLFSIMGPTYLPKKLRAHPRASPGLIDPENIQKNAAMLLVLPEKDTLAVQSDIWVDKMNCSDWHGHVRFGDGRENDWNGVEGGQPYPKVDSNGGLEVWHAPGCRHGWTQFPDIAVGKHERKERQLVFQRTLQFVKEAWRRELPIPERQMSDNSQGLRPVRGPSQFNGLEH
;
A
#
# COMPACT_ATOMS: atom_id res chain seq x y z
N MET A 1 -28.00 -11.81 -0.60
CA MET A 1 -27.89 -13.23 -0.17
C MET A 1 -27.12 -14.15 -1.13
N SER A 2 -26.79 -13.74 -2.37
CA SER A 2 -26.09 -14.61 -3.36
C SER A 2 -24.57 -14.86 -3.08
N GLY A 3 -23.84 -13.89 -2.52
CA GLY A 3 -22.37 -13.98 -2.40
C GLY A 3 -21.82 -14.99 -1.37
N TYR A 4 -22.46 -15.13 -0.21
CA TYR A 4 -22.01 -16.05 0.84
C TYR A 4 -22.18 -17.53 0.43
N LEU A 5 -23.32 -17.87 -0.16
CA LEU A 5 -23.59 -19.21 -0.70
C LEU A 5 -22.62 -19.55 -1.84
N HIS A 6 -22.30 -18.58 -2.70
CA HIS A 6 -21.31 -18.75 -3.75
C HIS A 6 -19.90 -19.00 -3.18
N THR A 7 -19.50 -18.25 -2.15
CA THR A 7 -18.20 -18.41 -1.50
C THR A 7 -18.07 -19.76 -0.79
N LEU A 8 -19.12 -20.20 -0.09
CA LEU A 8 -19.18 -21.52 0.53
C LEU A 8 -19.12 -22.63 -0.52
N ARG A 9 -19.92 -22.54 -1.60
CA ARG A 9 -19.90 -23.50 -2.70
C ARG A 9 -18.53 -23.57 -3.37
N TYR A 10 -17.87 -22.42 -3.55
CA TYR A 10 -16.50 -22.38 -4.06
C TYR A 10 -15.52 -23.06 -3.11
N PHE A 11 -15.59 -22.75 -1.81
CA PHE A 11 -14.70 -23.34 -0.80
C PHE A 11 -14.78 -24.87 -0.78
N PHE A 12 -15.98 -25.45 -0.79
CA PHE A 12 -16.17 -26.90 -0.83
C PHE A 12 -15.86 -27.52 -2.20
N GLY A 13 -15.73 -26.71 -3.26
CA GLY A 13 -15.26 -27.13 -4.58
C GLY A 13 -13.73 -27.12 -4.73
N LEU A 14 -12.98 -26.54 -3.77
CA LEU A 14 -11.52 -26.55 -3.81
C LEU A 14 -10.98 -27.95 -3.50
N PRO A 15 -9.85 -28.35 -4.11
CA PRO A 15 -9.12 -29.53 -3.69
C PRO A 15 -8.84 -29.47 -2.18
N PHE A 16 -9.02 -30.59 -1.47
CA PHE A 16 -8.90 -30.64 -0.01
C PHE A 16 -7.61 -29.98 0.49
N ASN A 17 -6.50 -30.24 -0.19
CA ASN A 17 -5.19 -29.67 0.12
C ASN A 17 -5.14 -28.14 0.05
N ILE A 18 -5.94 -27.50 -0.80
CA ILE A 18 -6.10 -26.05 -0.87
C ILE A 18 -7.13 -25.57 0.14
N ALA A 19 -8.25 -26.28 0.31
CA ALA A 19 -9.32 -25.89 1.22
C ALA A 19 -8.84 -25.79 2.68
N TRP A 20 -8.16 -26.83 3.21
CA TRP A 20 -7.69 -26.79 4.61
C TRP A 20 -6.60 -25.74 4.83
N ARG A 21 -5.69 -25.54 3.86
CA ARG A 21 -4.67 -24.48 3.94
C ARG A 21 -5.33 -23.10 3.91
N THR A 22 -6.35 -22.93 3.06
CA THR A 22 -7.16 -21.70 3.01
C THR A 22 -7.80 -21.42 4.36
N ALA A 23 -8.40 -22.42 5.01
CA ALA A 23 -8.98 -22.24 6.34
C ALA A 23 -7.93 -21.76 7.36
N LEU A 24 -6.73 -22.36 7.37
CA LEU A 24 -5.66 -21.97 8.30
C LEU A 24 -5.15 -20.54 8.07
N VAL A 25 -4.89 -20.15 6.82
CA VAL A 25 -4.28 -18.84 6.54
C VAL A 25 -5.26 -17.67 6.72
N GLN A 26 -6.56 -17.96 6.85
CA GLN A 26 -7.59 -16.96 7.12
C GLN A 26 -7.79 -16.70 8.62
N ILE A 27 -7.28 -17.56 9.51
CA ILE A 27 -7.41 -17.41 10.97
C ILE A 27 -7.02 -15.99 11.45
N PRO A 28 -5.90 -15.39 11.00
CA PRO A 28 -5.50 -14.05 11.44
C PRO A 28 -6.52 -12.93 11.14
N ARG A 29 -7.44 -13.13 10.18
CA ARG A 29 -8.49 -12.15 9.85
C ARG A 29 -9.69 -12.19 10.80
N PHE A 30 -9.80 -13.23 11.63
CA PHE A 30 -10.87 -13.38 12.63
C PHE A 30 -10.42 -13.03 14.05
N VAL A 31 -9.22 -12.48 14.21
CA VAL A 31 -8.67 -12.03 15.49
C VAL A 31 -9.50 -10.86 16.02
N PRO A 32 -10.07 -10.94 17.24
CA PRO A 32 -10.83 -9.84 17.83
C PRO A 32 -10.01 -8.56 18.01
N LEU A 33 -10.63 -7.39 17.79
CA LEU A 33 -9.99 -6.08 17.99
C LEU A 33 -9.45 -5.88 19.41
N SER A 34 -10.04 -6.54 20.41
CA SER A 34 -9.61 -6.46 21.81
C SER A 34 -8.15 -6.85 22.00
N ILE A 35 -7.61 -7.74 21.16
CA ILE A 35 -6.21 -8.17 21.21
C ILE A 35 -5.23 -7.01 20.96
N LEU A 36 -5.66 -5.96 20.25
CA LEU A 36 -4.83 -4.76 20.05
C LEU A 36 -4.50 -4.02 21.34
N HIS A 37 -5.28 -4.19 22.41
CA HIS A 37 -4.94 -3.62 23.72
C HIS A 37 -3.69 -4.27 24.33
N ILE A 38 -3.35 -5.48 23.88
CA ILE A 38 -2.16 -6.21 24.31
C ILE A 38 -1.00 -5.95 23.34
N THR A 39 -1.26 -6.03 22.03
CA THR A 39 -0.19 -5.94 21.00
C THR A 39 0.19 -4.52 20.62
N SER A 40 -0.71 -3.55 20.76
CA SER A 40 -0.48 -2.12 20.51
C SER A 40 -1.14 -1.27 21.62
N PRO A 41 -0.64 -1.33 22.87
CA PRO A 41 -1.27 -0.67 24.00
C PRO A 41 -1.26 0.86 23.91
N LYS A 42 -0.32 1.43 23.14
CA LYS A 42 -0.17 2.88 23.00
C LYS A 42 -1.27 3.53 22.15
N GLY A 43 -1.99 2.76 21.33
CA GLY A 43 -2.99 3.27 20.40
C GLY A 43 -2.43 4.30 19.39
N PRO A 44 -3.30 5.00 18.64
CA PRO A 44 -4.76 4.81 18.61
C PRO A 44 -5.15 3.42 18.10
N HIS A 45 -6.32 2.92 18.51
CA HIS A 45 -6.89 1.67 17.99
C HIS A 45 -7.84 1.98 16.83
N PRO A 46 -7.95 1.09 15.84
CA PRO A 46 -8.77 1.35 14.68
C PRO A 46 -10.26 1.23 15.00
N PHE A 47 -11.06 2.02 14.31
CA PHE A 47 -12.48 1.70 14.10
C PHE A 47 -12.69 1.25 12.65
N LEU A 48 -13.79 0.56 12.41
CA LEU A 48 -14.07 -0.03 11.10
C LEU A 48 -15.01 0.86 10.29
N VAL A 49 -14.64 1.12 9.04
CA VAL A 49 -15.50 1.80 8.05
C VAL A 49 -15.73 0.83 6.90
N ASN A 50 -17.00 0.56 6.57
CA ASN A 50 -17.36 -0.30 5.44
C ASN A 50 -17.61 0.57 4.20
N LEU A 51 -16.58 0.72 3.37
CA LEU A 51 -16.62 1.57 2.19
C LEU A 51 -17.37 0.88 1.03
N PRO A 52 -18.39 1.52 0.44
CA PRO A 52 -18.99 1.06 -0.81
C PRO A 52 -17.94 1.04 -1.94
N SER A 53 -17.93 -0.02 -2.73
CA SER A 53 -16.95 -0.27 -3.80
C SER A 53 -17.65 -0.70 -5.09
N ARG A 54 -16.90 -0.68 -6.21
CA ARG A 54 -17.37 -1.08 -7.53
C ARG A 54 -18.10 -2.43 -7.50
N LYS A 55 -19.10 -2.58 -8.37
CA LYS A 55 -19.91 -3.82 -8.53
C LYS A 55 -20.64 -4.24 -7.26
N GLY A 56 -21.07 -3.29 -6.43
CA GLY A 56 -21.82 -3.55 -5.19
C GLY A 56 -20.99 -4.27 -4.12
N ASN A 57 -19.66 -4.20 -4.20
CA ASN A 57 -18.79 -4.74 -3.17
C ASN A 57 -18.69 -3.77 -1.99
N VAL A 58 -18.22 -4.27 -0.86
CA VAL A 58 -17.91 -3.47 0.33
C VAL A 58 -16.49 -3.80 0.75
N ILE A 59 -15.70 -2.76 1.01
CA ILE A 59 -14.31 -2.87 1.47
C ILE A 59 -14.28 -2.40 2.92
N THR A 60 -13.84 -3.26 3.84
CA THR A 60 -13.65 -2.85 5.23
C THR A 60 -12.31 -2.12 5.38
N LEU A 61 -12.34 -0.91 5.91
CA LEU A 61 -11.19 -0.08 6.23
C LEU A 61 -10.98 -0.07 7.74
N TYR A 62 -9.72 -0.20 8.16
CA TYR A 62 -9.28 -0.03 9.54
C TYR A 62 -8.72 1.37 9.67
N VAL A 63 -9.48 2.26 10.31
CA VAL A 63 -9.17 3.69 10.36
C VAL A 63 -8.65 4.07 11.73
N PHE A 64 -7.45 4.62 11.77
CA PHE A 64 -6.75 5.09 12.96
C PHE A 64 -6.78 6.62 12.97
N VAL A 65 -7.44 7.22 13.96
CA VAL A 65 -7.51 8.67 14.10
C VAL A 65 -6.44 9.14 15.08
N PRO A 66 -5.61 10.12 14.70
CA PRO A 66 -4.52 10.60 15.53
C PRO A 66 -5.06 11.24 16.82
N PRO A 67 -4.38 11.04 17.97
CA PRO A 67 -4.82 11.60 19.24
C PRO A 67 -4.58 13.11 19.36
N ALA A 68 -3.67 13.65 18.54
CA ALA A 68 -3.35 15.07 18.47
C ALA A 68 -2.75 15.43 17.10
N PRO A 69 -2.85 16.70 16.67
CA PRO A 69 -2.14 17.20 15.51
C PRO A 69 -0.63 17.19 15.75
N VAL A 70 0.12 17.05 14.66
CA VAL A 70 1.57 17.21 14.61
C VAL A 70 1.87 18.27 13.58
N ASP A 71 2.37 19.41 14.05
CA ASP A 71 2.62 20.56 13.17
C ASP A 71 3.88 20.36 12.35
N LEU A 72 3.73 20.52 11.05
CA LEU A 72 4.81 20.42 10.06
C LEU A 72 5.27 21.80 9.60
N GLU A 73 4.35 22.76 9.61
CA GLU A 73 4.53 24.16 9.21
C GLU A 73 4.27 25.11 10.39
N GLU A 74 4.83 26.31 10.30
CA GLU A 74 4.55 27.37 11.28
C GLU A 74 3.07 27.79 11.24
N ASN A 75 2.54 28.20 12.40
CA ASN A 75 1.17 28.72 12.58
C ASN A 75 0.02 27.74 12.30
N GLU A 76 0.25 26.44 12.10
CA GLU A 76 -0.83 25.45 11.95
C GLU A 76 -1.74 25.39 13.19
N ASP A 77 -1.18 25.37 14.40
CA ASP A 77 -1.92 25.51 15.66
C ASP A 77 -2.84 26.73 15.69
N ARG A 78 -2.32 27.90 15.29
CA ARG A 78 -3.09 29.15 15.26
C ARG A 78 -4.21 29.09 14.22
N ARG A 79 -3.92 28.61 13.00
CA ARG A 79 -4.91 28.43 11.94
C ARG A 79 -6.06 27.54 12.42
N ARG A 80 -5.75 26.42 13.09
CA ARG A 80 -6.77 25.52 13.66
C ARG A 80 -7.59 26.17 14.76
N ALA A 81 -6.98 27.02 15.60
CA ALA A 81 -7.70 27.78 16.62
C ALA A 81 -8.66 28.80 16.03
N GLU A 82 -8.29 29.42 14.90
CA GLU A 82 -9.11 30.41 14.20
C GLU A 82 -10.25 29.77 13.39
N THR A 83 -9.99 28.67 12.67
CA THR A 83 -11.00 28.01 11.82
C THR A 83 -11.85 26.97 12.55
N GLY A 84 -11.36 26.41 13.65
CA GLY A 84 -11.95 25.23 14.29
C GLY A 84 -11.85 23.94 13.47
N GLU A 85 -11.08 23.96 12.38
CA GLU A 85 -10.93 22.84 11.44
C GLU A 85 -9.50 22.28 11.46
N TRP A 86 -9.40 20.95 11.53
CA TRP A 86 -8.15 20.22 11.38
C TRP A 86 -8.10 19.49 10.04
N ARG A 87 -7.34 20.07 9.10
CA ARG A 87 -6.90 19.39 7.87
C ARG A 87 -5.83 18.36 8.22
N VAL A 88 -6.22 17.08 8.22
CA VAL A 88 -5.39 15.99 8.72
C VAL A 88 -4.71 15.22 7.58
N PRO A 89 -3.38 15.03 7.61
CA PRO A 89 -2.68 14.18 6.65
C PRO A 89 -3.24 12.76 6.62
N VAL A 90 -3.01 12.04 5.52
CA VAL A 90 -3.52 10.69 5.32
C VAL A 90 -2.40 9.72 5.01
N VAL A 91 -2.38 8.56 5.69
CA VAL A 91 -1.55 7.42 5.31
C VAL A 91 -2.46 6.30 4.83
N LEU A 92 -2.35 5.92 3.56
CA LEU A 92 -3.04 4.76 3.01
C LEU A 92 -2.11 3.55 3.08
N ASP A 93 -2.50 2.51 3.83
CA ASP A 93 -1.65 1.38 4.15
C ASP A 93 -2.19 0.04 3.62
N PHE A 94 -1.30 -0.79 3.10
CA PHE A 94 -1.62 -2.11 2.55
C PHE A 94 -0.81 -3.22 3.22
N HIS A 95 -1.52 -4.22 3.73
CA HIS A 95 -0.92 -5.36 4.42
C HIS A 95 -0.18 -6.33 3.50
N GLY A 96 0.72 -7.11 4.09
CA GLY A 96 1.42 -8.20 3.42
C GLY A 96 0.61 -9.50 3.41
N GLY A 97 1.28 -10.62 3.08
CA GLY A 97 0.64 -11.94 3.10
C GLY A 97 0.41 -12.56 1.72
N GLY A 98 1.19 -12.17 0.71
CA GLY A 98 1.25 -12.86 -0.59
C GLY A 98 -0.08 -12.93 -1.34
N PHE A 99 -1.00 -11.99 -1.07
CA PHE A 99 -2.37 -11.96 -1.60
C PHE A 99 -3.26 -13.16 -1.26
N ILE A 100 -2.84 -14.02 -0.33
CA ILE A 100 -3.58 -15.23 0.08
C ILE A 100 -3.82 -15.29 1.59
N MET A 101 -3.15 -14.44 2.36
CA MET A 101 -3.27 -14.32 3.81
C MET A 101 -3.03 -12.88 4.26
N GLY A 102 -2.97 -12.67 5.58
CA GLY A 102 -2.69 -11.37 6.18
C GLY A 102 -3.95 -10.60 6.54
N SER A 103 -3.78 -9.59 7.37
CA SER A 103 -4.85 -8.73 7.90
C SER A 103 -4.30 -7.34 8.21
N PRO A 104 -5.10 -6.26 8.07
CA PRO A 104 -4.77 -4.95 8.61
C PRO A 104 -4.35 -4.97 10.09
N LEU A 105 -4.86 -5.94 10.87
CA LEU A 105 -4.52 -6.10 12.29
C LEU A 105 -3.06 -6.49 12.53
N GLU A 106 -2.43 -7.21 11.61
CA GLU A 106 -1.02 -7.56 11.72
C GLU A 106 -0.12 -6.32 11.61
N GLN A 107 -0.59 -5.28 10.92
CA GLN A 107 0.10 -3.99 10.79
C GLN A 107 -0.39 -2.93 11.78
N ALA A 108 -1.38 -3.24 12.61
CA ALA A 108 -1.95 -2.26 13.53
C ALA A 108 -0.89 -1.55 14.42
N PRO A 109 0.17 -2.21 14.93
CA PRO A 109 1.23 -1.50 15.66
C PRO A 109 1.95 -0.43 14.83
N TYR A 110 2.21 -0.72 13.55
CA TYR A 110 2.78 0.23 12.59
C TYR A 110 1.80 1.36 12.28
N ALA A 111 0.54 1.04 11.96
CA ALA A 111 -0.49 2.04 11.67
C ALA A 111 -0.78 2.97 12.86
N SER A 112 -0.87 2.42 14.08
CA SER A 112 -0.99 3.20 15.32
C SER A 112 0.19 4.15 15.51
N MET A 113 1.42 3.69 15.24
CA MET A 113 2.61 4.53 15.33
C MET A 113 2.60 5.65 14.30
N MET A 114 2.38 5.33 13.02
CA MET A 114 2.29 6.33 11.95
C MET A 114 1.22 7.39 12.26
N SER A 115 0.05 6.97 12.75
CA SER A 115 -1.02 7.89 13.12
C SER A 115 -0.59 8.87 14.22
N ARG A 116 0.01 8.35 15.29
CA ARG A 116 0.42 9.16 16.44
C ARG A 116 1.58 10.09 16.14
N GLU A 117 2.62 9.59 15.47
CA GLU A 117 3.88 10.33 15.29
C GLU A 117 3.84 11.32 14.11
N LEU A 118 2.93 11.12 13.14
CA LEU A 118 2.69 12.03 12.01
C LEU A 118 1.47 12.92 12.21
N GLY A 119 0.64 12.66 13.24
CA GLY A 119 -0.64 13.35 13.39
C GLY A 119 -1.58 13.09 12.20
N ALA A 120 -1.50 11.89 11.61
CA ALA A 120 -2.17 11.53 10.37
C ALA A 120 -3.30 10.50 10.61
N VAL A 121 -4.36 10.57 9.81
CA VAL A 121 -5.34 9.48 9.73
C VAL A 121 -4.72 8.35 8.92
N VAL A 122 -4.60 7.17 9.52
CA VAL A 122 -4.11 5.98 8.82
C VAL A 122 -5.30 5.11 8.42
N ILE A 123 -5.39 4.77 7.15
CA ILE A 123 -6.43 3.93 6.57
C ILE A 123 -5.75 2.65 6.07
N SER A 124 -5.87 1.57 6.84
CA SER A 124 -5.36 0.26 6.43
C SER A 124 -6.47 -0.56 5.76
N VAL A 125 -6.23 -0.99 4.52
CA VAL A 125 -7.29 -1.57 3.65
C VAL A 125 -7.37 -3.08 3.83
N SER A 126 -8.54 -3.59 4.21
CA SER A 126 -8.85 -5.03 4.24
C SER A 126 -9.19 -5.54 2.84
N TYR A 127 -8.25 -5.43 1.91
CA TYR A 127 -8.46 -5.75 0.51
C TYR A 127 -8.75 -7.25 0.32
N ARG A 128 -9.42 -7.57 -0.79
CA ARG A 128 -9.81 -8.93 -1.16
C ARG A 128 -8.59 -9.78 -1.53
N ILE A 129 -8.58 -11.01 -1.02
CA ILE A 129 -7.48 -11.98 -1.19
C ILE A 129 -7.93 -13.29 -1.83
N GLY A 130 -6.97 -14.01 -2.40
CA GLY A 130 -7.16 -15.35 -2.91
C GLY A 130 -7.38 -16.37 -1.79
N PRO A 131 -7.93 -17.56 -2.10
CA PRO A 131 -8.38 -18.00 -3.42
C PRO A 131 -9.74 -17.41 -3.84
N PHE A 132 -10.48 -16.80 -2.91
CA PHE A 132 -11.85 -16.31 -3.14
C PHE A 132 -11.92 -15.15 -4.14
N HIS A 133 -10.89 -14.31 -4.15
CA HIS A 133 -10.80 -13.16 -5.04
C HIS A 133 -9.42 -13.11 -5.67
N GLN A 134 -9.38 -13.34 -6.98
CA GLN A 134 -8.15 -13.38 -7.75
C GLN A 134 -7.70 -11.99 -8.16
N PHE A 135 -6.50 -11.92 -8.74
CA PHE A 135 -6.06 -10.74 -9.46
C PHE A 135 -7.13 -10.26 -10.47
N PRO A 136 -7.50 -8.96 -10.46
CA PRO A 136 -6.84 -7.84 -9.80
C PRO A 136 -7.64 -7.29 -8.60
N ALA A 137 -8.41 -8.12 -7.90
CA ALA A 137 -9.38 -7.66 -6.90
C ALA A 137 -8.75 -6.76 -5.82
N ALA A 138 -7.57 -7.13 -5.34
CA ALA A 138 -6.82 -6.34 -4.35
C ALA A 138 -6.45 -4.93 -4.87
N ILE A 139 -6.04 -4.82 -6.14
CA ILE A 139 -5.68 -3.54 -6.76
C ILE A 139 -6.93 -2.68 -6.94
N HIS A 140 -8.05 -3.27 -7.39
CA HIS A 140 -9.31 -2.56 -7.49
C HIS A 140 -9.80 -2.03 -6.13
N ASP A 141 -9.62 -2.80 -5.06
CA ASP A 141 -10.00 -2.34 -3.72
C ASP A 141 -9.11 -1.20 -3.24
N ALA A 142 -7.82 -1.25 -3.56
CA ALA A 142 -6.88 -0.18 -3.27
C ALA A 142 -7.22 1.11 -4.02
N GLU A 143 -7.56 1.01 -5.30
CA GLU A 143 -8.01 2.15 -6.11
C GLU A 143 -9.31 2.76 -5.58
N ASP A 144 -10.28 1.93 -5.21
CA ASP A 144 -11.56 2.43 -4.68
C ASP A 144 -11.35 3.16 -3.34
N ALA A 145 -10.48 2.63 -2.46
CA ALA A 145 -10.10 3.30 -1.22
C ALA A 145 -9.36 4.63 -1.48
N LEU A 146 -8.39 4.63 -2.39
CA LEU A 146 -7.65 5.83 -2.77
C LEU A 146 -8.58 6.88 -3.42
N SER A 147 -9.49 6.46 -4.30
CA SER A 147 -10.47 7.35 -4.92
C SER A 147 -11.37 8.01 -3.87
N ALA A 148 -11.80 7.28 -2.84
CA ALA A 148 -12.60 7.85 -1.75
C ALA A 148 -11.82 8.89 -0.93
N ILE A 149 -10.52 8.69 -0.75
CA ILE A 149 -9.63 9.66 -0.09
C ILE A 149 -9.50 10.93 -0.95
N LEU A 150 -9.28 10.77 -2.26
CA LEU A 150 -9.11 11.88 -3.21
C LEU A 150 -10.39 12.68 -3.47
N ASP A 151 -11.57 12.13 -3.19
CA ASP A 151 -12.88 12.78 -3.40
C ASP A 151 -13.18 13.86 -2.33
N ILE A 152 -12.47 14.99 -2.39
CA ILE A 152 -12.58 16.11 -1.43
C ILE A 152 -14.00 16.64 -1.34
N ASP A 153 -14.64 16.82 -2.50
CA ASP A 153 -15.98 17.40 -2.62
C ASP A 153 -17.10 16.41 -2.24
N SER A 154 -16.75 15.18 -1.86
CA SER A 154 -17.70 14.13 -1.45
C SER A 154 -18.77 13.87 -2.51
N VAL A 155 -18.37 13.88 -3.79
CA VAL A 155 -19.26 13.67 -4.94
C VAL A 155 -19.69 12.20 -5.01
N THR A 156 -18.82 11.29 -4.60
CA THR A 156 -19.10 9.86 -4.56
C THR A 156 -19.67 9.43 -3.21
N ASP A 157 -20.54 8.42 -3.23
CA ASP A 157 -21.06 7.82 -1.99
C ASP A 157 -19.92 7.32 -1.09
N ALA A 158 -18.86 6.77 -1.68
CA ALA A 158 -17.69 6.29 -0.95
C ALA A 158 -16.94 7.44 -0.24
N GLY A 159 -16.64 8.53 -0.95
CA GLY A 159 -15.95 9.70 -0.41
C GLY A 159 -16.76 10.40 0.69
N LYS A 160 -18.08 10.54 0.48
CA LYS A 160 -19.02 11.08 1.47
C LYS A 160 -19.10 10.21 2.73
N TYR A 161 -19.24 8.90 2.55
CA TYR A 161 -19.35 7.96 3.66
C TYR A 161 -18.08 7.93 4.52
N LEU A 162 -16.91 7.87 3.87
CA LEU A 162 -15.60 7.88 4.56
C LEU A 162 -15.43 9.11 5.45
N ARG A 163 -15.67 10.31 4.92
CA ARG A 163 -15.55 11.57 5.68
C ARG A 163 -16.57 11.65 6.81
N THR A 164 -17.81 11.24 6.56
CA THR A 164 -18.88 11.25 7.57
C THR A 164 -18.53 10.37 8.77
N GLU A 165 -18.05 9.14 8.53
CA GLU A 165 -17.69 8.23 9.63
C GLU A 165 -16.45 8.68 10.40
N ILE A 166 -15.45 9.27 9.71
CA ILE A 166 -14.27 9.85 10.37
C ILE A 166 -14.66 11.05 11.25
N GLN A 167 -15.47 11.98 10.72
CA GLN A 167 -15.96 13.12 11.49
C GLN A 167 -16.81 12.64 12.68
N ARG A 168 -17.68 11.65 12.49
CA ARG A 168 -18.49 11.07 13.56
C ARG A 168 -17.63 10.48 14.67
N TYR A 169 -16.63 9.67 14.31
CA TYR A 169 -15.70 9.09 15.28
C TYR A 169 -14.93 10.18 16.05
N TYR A 170 -14.41 11.18 15.35
CA TYR A 170 -13.70 12.30 15.97
C TYR A 170 -14.59 13.07 16.94
N THR A 171 -15.84 13.37 16.59
CA THR A 171 -16.82 14.02 17.47
C THR A 171 -17.05 13.22 18.75
N ILE A 172 -17.17 11.90 18.66
CA ILE A 172 -17.33 11.01 19.83
C ILE A 172 -16.09 11.05 20.70
N MET A 173 -14.90 10.90 20.11
CA MET A 173 -13.63 10.95 20.84
C MET A 173 -13.49 12.30 21.56
N ARG A 174 -13.75 13.41 20.87
CA ARG A 174 -13.68 14.77 21.39
C ARG A 174 -14.60 14.95 22.59
N THR A 175 -15.85 14.53 22.46
CA THR A 175 -16.85 14.62 23.54
C THR A 175 -16.41 13.86 24.79
N ASN A 176 -15.89 12.64 24.60
CA ASN A 176 -15.38 11.80 25.69
C ASN A 176 -14.17 12.44 26.39
N THR A 177 -13.23 12.98 25.62
CA THR A 177 -12.03 13.64 26.16
C THR A 177 -12.38 14.92 26.92
N LEU A 178 -13.28 15.76 26.40
CA LEU A 178 -13.76 16.96 27.10
C LEU A 178 -14.47 16.62 28.41
N ALA A 179 -15.30 15.58 28.44
CA ALA A 179 -15.95 15.11 29.66
C ALA A 179 -14.93 14.60 30.70
N SER A 180 -13.89 13.88 30.26
CA SER A 180 -12.80 13.41 31.12
C SER A 180 -11.98 14.58 31.69
N ASN A 181 -11.64 15.58 30.86
CA ASN A 181 -10.92 16.78 31.28
C ASN A 181 -11.71 17.58 32.34
N LYS A 182 -13.04 17.74 32.15
CA LYS A 182 -13.92 18.36 33.16
C LYS A 182 -13.90 17.59 34.49
N LYS A 183 -13.94 16.25 34.47
CA LYS A 183 -13.86 15.42 35.68
C LYS A 183 -12.49 15.53 36.38
N ARG A 184 -11.39 15.62 35.61
CA ARG A 184 -10.03 15.77 36.16
C ARG A 184 -9.75 17.15 36.73
N LYS A 185 -10.26 18.22 36.10
CA LYS A 185 -10.17 19.59 36.61
C LYS A 185 -10.83 19.72 37.99
N LYS A 186 -11.95 19.00 38.22
CA LYS A 186 -12.59 18.89 39.55
C LYS A 186 -11.76 18.13 40.60
N LYS A 187 -10.74 17.35 40.19
CA LYS A 187 -9.89 16.52 41.07
C LYS A 187 -8.49 17.11 41.29
N ASP A 188 -8.24 18.36 40.89
CA ASP A 188 -6.98 19.09 41.11
C ASP A 188 -5.70 18.39 40.60
N ARG A 189 -5.81 17.58 39.52
CA ARG A 189 -4.69 16.78 38.97
C ARG A 189 -3.95 17.40 37.78
N GLY A 190 -3.96 18.72 37.63
CA GLY A 190 -2.94 19.52 36.91
C GLY A 190 -2.61 19.29 35.42
N VAL A 191 -3.07 18.22 34.75
CA VAL A 191 -2.66 17.91 33.36
C VAL A 191 -3.87 17.96 32.41
N GLN A 192 -3.92 19.02 31.60
CA GLN A 192 -4.89 19.18 30.51
C GLN A 192 -4.42 18.33 29.31
N LEU A 193 -5.14 17.25 29.00
CA LEU A 193 -4.81 16.42 27.85
C LEU A 193 -5.41 17.06 26.59
N ALA A 194 -4.56 17.31 25.59
CA ALA A 194 -4.92 17.70 24.22
C ALA A 194 -5.71 19.02 24.06
N HIS A 195 -5.01 20.16 24.20
CA HIS A 195 -5.55 21.52 24.08
C HIS A 195 -6.33 21.78 22.78
N HIS A 196 -5.91 21.18 21.65
CA HIS A 196 -6.58 21.34 20.35
C HIS A 196 -8.07 20.93 20.37
N ILE A 197 -8.43 19.95 21.21
CA ILE A 197 -9.80 19.42 21.30
C ILE A 197 -10.78 20.51 21.76
N GLU A 198 -10.33 21.53 22.49
CA GLU A 198 -11.21 22.59 22.97
C GLU A 198 -11.79 23.43 21.83
N HIS A 199 -10.98 23.76 20.82
CA HIS A 199 -11.36 24.64 19.71
C HIS A 199 -11.56 23.93 18.37
N VAL A 200 -10.93 22.77 18.13
CA VAL A 200 -11.10 22.01 16.88
C VAL A 200 -12.35 21.14 16.93
N THR A 201 -13.37 21.50 16.15
CA THR A 201 -14.64 20.77 16.03
C THR A 201 -14.73 19.88 14.80
N THR A 202 -14.02 20.25 13.74
CA THR A 202 -14.10 19.60 12.43
C THR A 202 -12.78 18.94 12.07
N ILE A 203 -12.81 17.72 11.56
CA ILE A 203 -11.66 17.02 11.01
C ILE A 203 -11.90 16.73 9.53
N THR A 204 -10.97 17.14 8.69
CA THR A 204 -11.08 17.01 7.23
C THR A 204 -9.84 16.32 6.71
N LEU A 205 -10.00 15.25 5.95
CA LEU A 205 -8.86 14.59 5.31
C LEU A 205 -8.19 15.58 4.36
N ASP A 206 -6.86 15.62 4.39
CA ASP A 206 -6.04 16.45 3.53
C ASP A 206 -5.34 15.58 2.49
N PRO A 207 -5.91 15.40 1.29
CA PRO A 207 -5.29 14.55 0.30
C PRO A 207 -3.93 15.07 -0.12
N GLU A 208 -3.63 16.38 -0.06
CA GLU A 208 -2.34 16.97 -0.45
C GLU A 208 -1.17 16.42 0.36
N ARG A 209 -1.41 16.04 1.62
CA ARG A 209 -0.48 15.33 2.49
C ARG A 209 -0.87 13.85 2.59
N LEU A 210 -0.86 13.17 1.43
CA LEU A 210 -1.08 11.72 1.32
C LEU A 210 0.27 11.02 1.34
N CYS A 211 0.37 9.94 2.11
CA CYS A 211 1.44 8.95 2.08
C CYS A 211 0.82 7.60 1.73
N ILE A 212 1.48 6.79 0.90
CA ILE A 212 1.05 5.43 0.58
C ILE A 212 2.11 4.46 1.11
N SER A 213 1.72 3.46 1.90
CA SER A 213 2.62 2.44 2.42
C SER A 213 2.15 1.03 2.11
N GLY A 214 3.11 0.11 1.96
CA GLY A 214 2.79 -1.30 1.77
C GLY A 214 3.94 -2.24 2.09
N PHE A 215 3.60 -3.43 2.58
CA PHE A 215 4.57 -4.45 3.01
C PHE A 215 4.42 -5.72 2.16
N SER A 216 5.50 -6.26 1.61
CA SER A 216 5.46 -7.49 0.79
C SER A 216 4.46 -7.37 -0.38
N ALA A 217 3.42 -8.19 -0.42
CA ALA A 217 2.30 -8.04 -1.37
C ALA A 217 1.58 -6.68 -1.27
N GLY A 218 1.51 -6.07 -0.09
CA GLY A 218 1.00 -4.71 0.06
C GLY A 218 1.91 -3.67 -0.58
N GLY A 219 3.23 -3.89 -0.61
CA GLY A 219 4.18 -3.02 -1.32
C GLY A 219 3.99 -3.06 -2.83
N ASN A 220 3.59 -4.22 -3.37
CA ASN A 220 3.14 -4.35 -4.76
C ASN A 220 1.90 -3.48 -5.03
N ILE A 221 0.90 -3.52 -4.14
CA ILE A 221 -0.31 -2.69 -4.25
C ILE A 221 0.02 -1.20 -4.15
N ALA A 222 0.87 -0.83 -3.18
CA ALA A 222 1.29 0.56 -2.96
C ALA A 222 1.98 1.14 -4.21
N LEU A 223 2.95 0.43 -4.78
CA LEU A 223 3.62 0.86 -6.01
C LEU A 223 2.63 1.01 -7.17
N ASN A 224 1.69 0.06 -7.29
CA ASN A 224 0.63 0.15 -8.30
C ASN A 224 -0.18 1.46 -8.21
N MET A 225 -0.43 2.00 -7.02
CA MET A 225 -1.15 3.28 -6.91
C MET A 225 -0.40 4.44 -7.57
N ALA A 226 0.93 4.39 -7.62
CA ALA A 226 1.78 5.43 -8.20
C ALA A 226 2.19 5.18 -9.66
N THR A 227 1.81 4.04 -10.25
CA THR A 227 2.20 3.68 -11.62
C THR A 227 1.02 3.68 -12.57
N SER A 228 1.25 4.08 -13.82
CA SER A 228 0.37 3.78 -14.95
C SER A 228 0.90 2.57 -15.71
N ALA A 229 0.02 1.64 -16.09
CA ALA A 229 0.41 0.52 -16.95
C ALA A 229 -0.02 0.81 -18.40
N PRO A 230 0.91 0.88 -19.37
CA PRO A 230 0.58 1.01 -20.79
C PRO A 230 -0.04 -0.28 -21.34
N PRO A 231 -0.61 -0.26 -22.56
CA PRO A 231 -1.08 -1.47 -23.25
C PRO A 231 0.04 -2.52 -23.35
N CYS A 232 -0.25 -3.76 -22.96
CA CYS A 232 0.72 -4.84 -22.86
C CYS A 232 0.58 -5.81 -24.04
N MET A 233 1.11 -5.41 -25.21
CA MET A 233 1.03 -6.18 -26.46
C MET A 233 1.70 -7.57 -26.36
N GLU A 234 2.71 -7.69 -25.50
CA GLU A 234 3.51 -8.90 -25.31
C GLU A 234 2.68 -10.08 -24.78
N LEU A 235 1.64 -9.81 -23.99
CA LEU A 235 0.71 -10.84 -23.49
C LEU A 235 -0.19 -11.45 -24.57
N LEU A 236 -0.24 -10.87 -25.78
CA LEU A 236 -0.98 -11.42 -26.93
C LEU A 236 -0.14 -12.41 -27.74
N GLN A 237 1.19 -12.41 -27.62
CA GLN A 237 2.08 -13.19 -28.48
C GLN A 237 2.30 -14.63 -27.99
N GLU A 238 1.97 -14.96 -26.73
CA GLU A 238 2.09 -16.34 -26.22
C GLU A 238 1.04 -17.31 -26.80
N ASP A 239 -0.04 -16.82 -27.42
CA ASP A 239 -1.01 -17.63 -28.17
C ASP A 239 -0.53 -17.90 -29.60
N GLY A 240 0.65 -18.51 -29.73
CA GLY A 240 1.24 -18.91 -31.00
C GLY A 240 0.50 -20.09 -31.65
N ARG A 241 -0.64 -19.82 -32.31
CA ARG A 241 -1.12 -20.52 -33.54
C ARG A 241 -2.35 -19.80 -34.13
N SER A 242 -2.21 -19.43 -35.41
CA SER A 242 -3.22 -18.95 -36.37
C SER A 242 -3.31 -17.43 -36.58
N ASN A 243 -2.91 -17.01 -37.78
CA ASN A 243 -3.27 -15.76 -38.45
C ASN A 243 -4.78 -15.70 -38.72
N SER A 244 -5.58 -15.57 -37.67
CA SER A 244 -6.97 -15.15 -37.78
C SER A 244 -7.29 -14.27 -36.59
N ILE A 245 -7.76 -13.05 -36.87
CA ILE A 245 -8.25 -12.10 -35.86
C ILE A 245 -9.25 -12.84 -34.96
N PRO A 246 -8.95 -13.07 -33.67
CA PRO A 246 -9.89 -13.78 -32.82
C PRO A 246 -11.01 -12.80 -32.44
N ARG A 247 -12.26 -13.20 -32.71
CA ARG A 247 -13.38 -12.76 -31.86
C ARG A 247 -13.01 -13.14 -30.42
N SER A 248 -12.97 -12.15 -29.54
CA SER A 248 -13.02 -12.21 -28.07
C SER A 248 -12.44 -13.49 -27.42
N PRO A 249 -11.34 -13.42 -26.65
CA PRO A 249 -10.76 -14.62 -26.04
C PRO A 249 -11.78 -15.37 -25.18
N SER A 250 -11.91 -16.68 -25.40
CA SER A 250 -12.82 -17.53 -24.64
C SER A 250 -12.36 -17.63 -23.16
N PRO A 251 -13.24 -17.38 -22.16
CA PRO A 251 -12.88 -17.37 -20.74
C PRO A 251 -12.22 -18.66 -20.20
N ALA A 252 -12.39 -19.79 -20.91
CA ALA A 252 -11.95 -21.11 -20.48
C ALA A 252 -10.44 -21.38 -20.63
N VAL A 253 -9.80 -20.81 -21.66
CA VAL A 253 -8.33 -20.89 -21.87
C VAL A 253 -7.59 -20.00 -20.86
N THR A 254 -8.38 -19.13 -20.25
CA THR A 254 -8.12 -18.12 -19.24
C THR A 254 -7.42 -18.55 -17.95
N MET A 255 -7.60 -19.82 -17.55
CA MET A 255 -7.83 -20.13 -16.13
C MET A 255 -7.18 -21.44 -15.68
N SER A 256 -6.89 -21.52 -14.37
CA SER A 256 -6.53 -22.79 -13.72
C SER A 256 -7.67 -23.81 -13.88
N PRO A 257 -7.37 -25.09 -14.18
CA PRO A 257 -8.39 -26.14 -14.35
C PRO A 257 -9.23 -26.42 -13.10
N LEU A 258 -8.90 -25.78 -11.97
CA LEU A 258 -9.56 -25.90 -10.67
C LEU A 258 -10.65 -24.83 -10.43
N LEU A 259 -11.07 -24.05 -11.44
CA LEU A 259 -11.95 -22.89 -11.26
C LEU A 259 -13.35 -23.04 -11.89
N PRO A 260 -14.39 -22.41 -11.29
CA PRO A 260 -15.73 -22.36 -11.87
C PRO A 260 -15.75 -21.56 -13.17
N ARG A 261 -16.44 -22.10 -14.18
CA ARG A 261 -16.45 -21.62 -15.58
C ARG A 261 -16.98 -20.19 -15.79
N ASN A 262 -17.65 -19.59 -14.80
CA ASN A 262 -18.41 -18.35 -14.96
C ASN A 262 -17.89 -17.23 -14.05
N ARG A 263 -16.78 -16.58 -14.41
CA ARG A 263 -16.42 -15.23 -13.91
C ARG A 263 -16.75 -14.20 -15.00
N ALA A 264 -17.31 -13.06 -14.63
CA ALA A 264 -17.53 -11.95 -15.55
C ALA A 264 -16.18 -11.37 -16.03
N PRO A 265 -16.01 -11.11 -17.35
CA PRO A 265 -14.80 -10.50 -17.87
C PRO A 265 -14.52 -9.14 -17.19
N THR A 266 -13.23 -8.84 -17.03
CA THR A 266 -12.70 -7.61 -16.43
C THR A 266 -11.80 -6.88 -17.45
N ILE A 267 -11.46 -5.63 -17.18
CA ILE A 267 -10.53 -4.83 -18.02
C ILE A 267 -9.21 -5.56 -18.31
N LEU A 268 -8.79 -6.46 -17.41
CA LEU A 268 -7.66 -7.37 -17.58
C LEU A 268 -7.73 -8.32 -18.76
N ASP A 269 -8.93 -8.61 -19.26
CA ASP A 269 -9.11 -9.52 -20.38
C ASP A 269 -8.85 -8.82 -21.73
N ASN A 270 -8.58 -7.51 -21.69
CA ASN A 270 -8.12 -6.74 -22.84
C ASN A 270 -6.72 -6.15 -22.57
N PRO A 271 -5.63 -6.89 -22.86
CA PRO A 271 -4.26 -6.41 -22.70
C PRO A 271 -3.95 -5.16 -23.57
N LEU A 272 -4.84 -4.79 -24.49
CA LEU A 272 -4.73 -3.57 -25.31
C LEU A 272 -5.20 -2.31 -24.57
N GLN A 273 -5.89 -2.43 -23.43
CA GLN A 273 -6.41 -1.27 -22.72
C GLN A 273 -5.37 -0.74 -21.73
N PRO A 274 -5.00 0.56 -21.80
CA PRO A 274 -4.13 1.15 -20.78
C PRO A 274 -4.84 1.16 -19.43
N TRP A 275 -4.06 1.04 -18.37
CA TRP A 275 -4.53 1.13 -17.00
C TRP A 275 -3.80 2.27 -16.28
N PRO A 276 -4.27 3.52 -16.42
CA PRO A 276 -3.64 4.68 -15.79
C PRO A 276 -3.79 4.67 -14.26
N THR A 277 -2.88 5.35 -13.55
CA THR A 277 -3.11 5.68 -12.14
C THR A 277 -4.27 6.66 -11.99
N ILE A 278 -4.96 6.59 -10.85
CA ILE A 278 -6.01 7.53 -10.45
C ILE A 278 -5.47 8.76 -9.70
N LEU A 279 -4.16 8.79 -9.39
CA LEU A 279 -3.56 9.95 -8.75
C LEU A 279 -3.58 11.15 -9.72
N PRO A 280 -3.85 12.37 -9.21
CA PRO A 280 -3.71 13.58 -10.00
C PRO A 280 -2.30 13.70 -10.59
N ALA A 281 -2.20 14.21 -11.82
CA ALA A 281 -0.92 14.46 -12.44
C ALA A 281 -0.11 15.49 -11.62
N PRO A 282 1.24 15.46 -11.66
CA PRO A 282 2.07 16.34 -10.85
C PRO A 282 1.78 17.82 -11.13
N GLN A 283 1.38 18.18 -12.36
CA GLN A 283 0.98 19.54 -12.74
C GLN A 283 -0.23 20.06 -11.94
N ALA A 284 -1.17 19.18 -11.60
CA ALA A 284 -2.30 19.51 -10.75
C ALA A 284 -1.95 19.42 -9.26
N ARG A 285 -0.91 18.65 -8.90
CA ARG A 285 -0.51 18.41 -7.53
C ARG A 285 1.01 18.22 -7.40
N PRO A 286 1.78 19.32 -7.24
CA PRO A 286 3.23 19.27 -7.24
C PRO A 286 3.82 18.73 -5.94
N LYS A 287 3.10 18.79 -4.81
CA LYS A 287 3.58 18.26 -3.52
C LYS A 287 4.00 16.80 -3.63
N PHE A 288 5.16 16.48 -3.05
CA PHE A 288 5.64 15.10 -3.06
C PHE A 288 4.72 14.19 -2.24
N MET A 289 4.46 13.01 -2.79
CA MET A 289 3.71 11.94 -2.15
C MET A 289 4.70 10.86 -1.70
N PRO A 290 4.95 10.69 -0.39
CA PRO A 290 5.77 9.61 0.12
C PRO A 290 5.17 8.25 -0.25
N LEU A 291 6.00 7.37 -0.81
CA LEU A 291 5.68 6.00 -1.16
C LEU A 291 6.63 5.05 -0.42
N LEU A 292 6.10 4.40 0.62
CA LEU A 292 6.86 3.55 1.54
C LEU A 292 6.71 2.08 1.12
N LEU A 293 7.80 1.50 0.61
CA LEU A 293 7.83 0.14 0.07
C LEU A 293 8.68 -0.76 0.98
N PHE A 294 8.03 -1.52 1.85
CA PHE A 294 8.70 -2.50 2.69
C PHE A 294 8.76 -3.84 1.97
N TYR A 295 9.97 -4.21 1.51
CA TYR A 295 10.27 -5.48 0.84
C TYR A 295 9.20 -5.89 -0.18
N PRO A 296 8.89 -5.02 -1.16
CA PRO A 296 7.77 -5.20 -2.07
C PRO A 296 7.97 -6.41 -2.99
N SER A 297 6.86 -7.08 -3.34
CA SER A 297 6.87 -8.07 -4.43
C SER A 297 6.78 -7.35 -5.78
N LEU A 298 7.89 -7.12 -6.46
CA LEU A 298 8.00 -6.35 -7.70
C LEU A 298 7.86 -7.20 -8.97
N ASP A 299 8.33 -8.45 -8.94
CA ASP A 299 8.26 -9.42 -10.03
C ASP A 299 7.66 -10.74 -9.53
N ALA A 300 6.50 -11.06 -10.08
CA ALA A 300 5.71 -12.25 -9.77
C ALA A 300 5.88 -13.37 -10.81
N ARG A 301 6.73 -13.23 -11.84
CA ARG A 301 6.96 -14.25 -12.88
C ARG A 301 7.43 -15.57 -12.27
N LEU A 302 8.36 -15.48 -11.31
CA LEU A 302 8.87 -16.61 -10.53
C LEU A 302 8.14 -16.73 -9.19
N LEU A 303 7.76 -17.96 -8.84
CA LEU A 303 7.27 -18.33 -7.53
C LEU A 303 8.38 -18.29 -6.47
N PRO A 304 8.03 -18.17 -5.17
CA PRO A 304 9.03 -18.07 -4.10
C PRO A 304 10.11 -19.17 -4.07
N HIS A 305 9.77 -20.41 -4.46
CA HIS A 305 10.72 -21.53 -4.51
C HIS A 305 11.55 -21.57 -5.80
N GLU A 306 11.13 -20.85 -6.84
CA GLU A 306 11.82 -20.72 -8.13
C GLU A 306 12.82 -19.55 -8.12
N ARG A 307 12.75 -18.69 -7.10
CA ARG A 307 13.61 -17.50 -6.97
C ARG A 307 14.97 -17.85 -6.38
N PRO A 308 16.05 -17.24 -6.92
CA PRO A 308 17.34 -17.30 -6.26
C PRO A 308 17.27 -16.62 -4.89
N MET A 309 17.94 -17.19 -3.89
CA MET A 309 18.07 -16.61 -2.56
C MET A 309 19.54 -16.35 -2.27
N LYS A 310 20.00 -15.18 -2.71
CA LYS A 310 21.34 -14.67 -2.44
C LYS A 310 21.29 -13.53 -1.43
N ALA A 311 22.29 -13.46 -0.55
CA ALA A 311 22.37 -12.40 0.45
C ALA A 311 22.75 -11.06 -0.21
N LEU A 312 22.07 -9.99 0.18
CA LEU A 312 22.38 -8.62 -0.27
C LEU A 312 23.69 -8.10 0.33
N PRO A 313 24.38 -7.16 -0.34
CA PRO A 313 24.11 -6.61 -1.68
C PRO A 313 24.82 -7.37 -2.81
N ASN A 314 25.46 -8.50 -2.48
CA ASN A 314 26.27 -9.29 -3.40
C ASN A 314 25.44 -10.29 -4.22
N ALA A 315 24.11 -10.10 -4.27
CA ALA A 315 23.19 -11.05 -4.85
C ALA A 315 23.37 -11.24 -6.37
N LEU A 316 24.14 -10.36 -7.02
CA LEU A 316 24.47 -10.41 -8.45
C LEU A 316 25.98 -10.33 -8.72
N ASN A 317 26.84 -10.75 -7.79
CA ASN A 317 28.28 -10.82 -8.07
C ASN A 317 28.55 -11.76 -9.26
N ALA A 318 29.14 -11.24 -10.33
CA ALA A 318 29.44 -12.01 -11.55
C ALA A 318 30.37 -13.21 -11.29
N ASP A 319 31.13 -13.17 -10.20
CA ASP A 319 32.07 -14.21 -9.76
C ASP A 319 31.40 -15.31 -8.91
N ASP A 320 30.14 -15.15 -8.52
CA ASP A 320 29.40 -16.15 -7.75
C ASP A 320 28.91 -17.29 -8.65
N LYS A 321 29.70 -18.37 -8.66
CA LYS A 321 29.45 -19.60 -9.43
C LYS A 321 28.77 -20.70 -8.60
N GLU A 322 28.35 -20.41 -7.36
CA GLU A 322 27.70 -21.43 -6.54
C GLU A 322 26.30 -21.74 -7.06
N SER A 323 26.05 -23.01 -7.38
CA SER A 323 24.73 -23.49 -7.79
C SER A 323 23.79 -23.58 -6.59
N GLU A 324 22.68 -22.84 -6.60
CA GLU A 324 21.66 -22.97 -5.57
C GLU A 324 20.96 -24.33 -5.63
N LYS A 325 20.71 -24.92 -4.45
CA LYS A 325 19.96 -26.17 -4.35
C LYS A 325 18.46 -25.91 -4.64
N PRO A 326 17.80 -26.78 -5.43
CA PRO A 326 16.37 -26.63 -5.70
C PRO A 326 15.57 -26.69 -4.39
N ARG A 327 14.64 -25.75 -4.22
CA ARG A 327 13.82 -25.61 -3.01
C ARG A 327 12.47 -26.28 -3.20
N MET A 328 12.01 -26.96 -2.16
CA MET A 328 10.65 -27.52 -2.16
C MET A 328 9.60 -26.39 -2.14
N PRO A 329 8.49 -26.52 -2.90
CA PRO A 329 7.42 -25.53 -2.90
C PRO A 329 6.80 -25.33 -1.51
N GLY A 330 6.95 -24.12 -0.96
CA GLY A 330 6.30 -23.72 0.29
C GLY A 330 4.83 -23.32 0.12
N LEU A 331 4.19 -22.92 1.23
CA LEU A 331 2.78 -22.48 1.27
C LEU A 331 2.42 -21.48 0.17
N PHE A 332 3.18 -20.39 0.05
CA PHE A 332 2.95 -19.35 -0.97
C PHE A 332 3.15 -19.85 -2.40
N SER A 333 3.98 -20.87 -2.60
CA SER A 333 4.18 -21.48 -3.93
C SER A 333 3.02 -22.38 -4.32
N ILE A 334 2.43 -23.07 -3.34
CA ILE A 334 1.25 -23.93 -3.53
C ILE A 334 -0.01 -23.09 -3.74
N MET A 335 -0.21 -22.07 -2.91
CA MET A 335 -1.44 -21.28 -2.89
C MET A 335 -1.39 -20.02 -3.77
N GLY A 336 -0.22 -19.44 -4.03
CA GLY A 336 -0.08 -18.25 -4.87
C GLY A 336 -0.75 -18.35 -6.25
N PRO A 337 -0.66 -19.49 -6.97
CA PRO A 337 -1.37 -19.69 -8.24
C PRO A 337 -2.90 -19.57 -8.14
N THR A 338 -3.48 -19.71 -6.95
CA THR A 338 -4.93 -19.53 -6.75
C THR A 338 -5.34 -18.06 -6.82
N TYR A 339 -4.44 -17.12 -6.50
CA TYR A 339 -4.65 -15.68 -6.63
C TYR A 339 -4.20 -15.16 -8.01
N LEU A 340 -2.99 -15.54 -8.45
CA LEU A 340 -2.35 -15.04 -9.67
C LEU A 340 -1.95 -16.19 -10.62
N PRO A 341 -2.76 -16.43 -11.67
CA PRO A 341 -2.46 -17.44 -12.69
C PRO A 341 -1.16 -17.14 -13.45
N LYS A 342 -0.44 -18.19 -13.89
CA LYS A 342 0.88 -18.09 -14.54
C LYS A 342 0.94 -17.05 -15.68
N LYS A 343 -0.02 -17.14 -16.60
CA LYS A 343 -0.18 -16.23 -17.75
C LYS A 343 -0.35 -14.73 -17.40
N LEU A 344 -0.78 -14.37 -16.18
CA LEU A 344 -0.94 -12.97 -15.77
C LEU A 344 0.25 -12.46 -14.96
N ARG A 345 1.22 -13.31 -14.64
CA ARG A 345 2.37 -12.92 -13.81
C ARG A 345 3.25 -11.88 -14.49
N ALA A 346 3.35 -11.92 -15.82
CA ALA A 346 4.08 -10.92 -16.59
C ALA A 346 3.30 -9.60 -16.75
N HIS A 347 2.02 -9.55 -16.37
CA HIS A 347 1.24 -8.33 -16.50
C HIS A 347 1.85 -7.21 -15.62
N PRO A 348 2.07 -5.99 -16.13
CA PRO A 348 2.75 -4.93 -15.37
C PRO A 348 2.07 -4.58 -14.05
N ARG A 349 0.74 -4.66 -13.97
CA ARG A 349 0.01 -4.51 -12.68
C ARG A 349 0.23 -5.65 -11.67
N ALA A 350 0.49 -6.87 -12.14
CA ALA A 350 0.84 -7.99 -11.25
C ALA A 350 2.31 -7.94 -10.82
N SER A 351 3.18 -7.46 -11.73
CA SER A 351 4.62 -7.31 -11.54
C SER A 351 5.05 -5.85 -11.81
N PRO A 352 4.76 -4.92 -10.87
CA PRO A 352 5.00 -3.48 -11.07
C PRO A 352 6.48 -3.13 -11.24
N GLY A 353 7.42 -4.02 -10.88
CA GLY A 353 8.84 -3.84 -11.20
C GLY A 353 9.17 -3.91 -12.70
N LEU A 354 8.29 -4.51 -13.51
CA LEU A 354 8.43 -4.56 -14.96
C LEU A 354 8.05 -3.24 -15.64
N ILE A 355 7.27 -2.38 -14.97
CA ILE A 355 6.87 -1.07 -15.50
C ILE A 355 8.09 -0.19 -15.74
N ASP A 356 8.14 0.51 -16.86
CA ASP A 356 9.18 1.50 -17.14
C ASP A 356 9.12 2.65 -16.11
N PRO A 357 10.25 3.07 -15.50
CA PRO A 357 10.27 4.14 -14.50
C PRO A 357 9.71 5.49 -14.98
N GLU A 358 9.58 5.71 -16.29
CA GLU A 358 8.88 6.85 -16.87
C GLU A 358 7.38 6.88 -16.54
N ASN A 359 6.76 5.72 -16.35
CA ASN A 359 5.35 5.58 -16.03
C ASN A 359 5.03 5.67 -14.53
N ILE A 360 6.03 5.93 -13.69
CA ILE A 360 5.88 6.23 -12.27
C ILE A 360 5.63 7.73 -12.10
N GLN A 361 4.65 8.09 -11.26
CA GLN A 361 4.34 9.48 -10.93
C GLN A 361 5.60 10.22 -10.43
N LYS A 362 6.02 11.28 -11.13
CA LYS A 362 7.28 11.99 -10.85
C LYS A 362 7.32 12.66 -9.48
N ASN A 363 6.17 12.99 -8.90
CA ASN A 363 6.08 13.51 -7.53
C ASN A 363 5.99 12.39 -6.46
N ALA A 364 6.18 11.11 -6.80
CA ALA A 364 6.32 10.05 -5.80
C ALA A 364 7.74 10.11 -5.21
N ALA A 365 7.87 10.31 -3.90
CA ALA A 365 9.15 10.19 -3.19
C ALA A 365 9.22 8.80 -2.56
N MET A 366 10.17 7.97 -2.98
CA MET A 366 10.15 6.53 -2.64
C MET A 366 11.15 6.19 -1.54
N LEU A 367 10.70 5.45 -0.52
CA LEU A 367 11.57 4.78 0.45
C LEU A 367 11.40 3.27 0.32
N LEU A 368 12.46 2.59 -0.11
CA LEU A 368 12.51 1.14 -0.31
C LEU A 368 13.29 0.49 0.83
N VAL A 369 12.65 -0.41 1.59
CA VAL A 369 13.28 -1.12 2.72
C VAL A 369 13.48 -2.59 2.36
N LEU A 370 14.74 -3.04 2.33
CA LEU A 370 15.14 -4.36 1.86
C LEU A 370 15.85 -5.17 2.97
N PRO A 371 15.25 -6.25 3.48
CA PRO A 371 15.94 -7.21 4.35
C PRO A 371 17.04 -7.95 3.58
N GLU A 372 18.14 -8.25 4.26
CA GLU A 372 19.23 -9.04 3.67
C GLU A 372 18.81 -10.49 3.37
N LYS A 373 18.00 -11.11 4.25
CA LYS A 373 17.59 -12.52 4.13
C LYS A 373 16.19 -12.64 3.54
N ASP A 374 16.09 -12.47 2.22
CA ASP A 374 14.80 -12.47 1.53
C ASP A 374 14.87 -13.06 0.11
N THR A 375 13.84 -13.82 -0.25
CA THR A 375 13.62 -14.32 -1.62
C THR A 375 13.22 -13.22 -2.61
N LEU A 376 12.83 -12.05 -2.11
CA LEU A 376 12.54 -10.86 -2.92
C LEU A 376 13.77 -9.97 -3.13
N ALA A 377 14.89 -10.24 -2.46
CA ALA A 377 16.08 -9.39 -2.52
C ALA A 377 16.57 -9.16 -3.96
N VAL A 378 16.80 -10.24 -4.71
CA VAL A 378 17.35 -10.19 -6.08
C VAL A 378 16.48 -9.36 -7.03
N GLN A 379 15.16 -9.52 -6.98
CA GLN A 379 14.27 -8.73 -7.83
C GLN A 379 14.24 -7.25 -7.42
N SER A 380 14.43 -6.96 -6.14
CA SER A 380 14.53 -5.59 -5.66
C SER A 380 15.81 -4.93 -6.13
N ASP A 381 16.94 -5.61 -6.11
CA ASP A 381 18.21 -5.08 -6.66
C ASP A 381 18.10 -4.80 -8.16
N ILE A 382 17.60 -5.76 -8.95
CA ILE A 382 17.36 -5.56 -10.40
C ILE A 382 16.48 -4.32 -10.65
N TRP A 383 15.47 -4.13 -9.81
CA TRP A 383 14.59 -2.97 -9.91
C TRP A 383 15.28 -1.67 -9.47
N VAL A 384 16.10 -1.69 -8.42
CA VAL A 384 16.90 -0.53 -7.99
C VAL A 384 17.89 -0.12 -9.09
N ASP A 385 18.58 -1.06 -9.72
CA ASP A 385 19.47 -0.79 -10.85
C ASP A 385 18.71 -0.16 -12.02
N LYS A 386 17.53 -0.70 -12.35
CA LYS A 386 16.64 -0.14 -13.38
C LYS A 386 16.20 1.29 -13.04
N MET A 387 15.85 1.57 -11.79
CA MET A 387 15.45 2.91 -11.34
C MET A 387 16.62 3.89 -11.42
N ASN A 388 17.80 3.48 -10.97
CA ASN A 388 19.03 4.28 -11.08
C ASN A 388 19.37 4.58 -12.55
N CYS A 389 19.24 3.62 -13.46
CA CYS A 389 19.44 3.87 -14.90
C CYS A 389 18.42 4.83 -15.53
N SER A 390 17.38 5.24 -14.80
CA SER A 390 16.31 6.14 -15.24
C SER A 390 16.21 7.40 -14.37
N ASP A 391 17.33 7.86 -13.81
CA ASP A 391 17.47 9.09 -13.01
C ASP A 391 16.64 9.11 -11.70
N TRP A 392 16.16 7.97 -11.23
CA TRP A 392 15.54 7.81 -9.91
C TRP A 392 16.61 7.44 -8.88
N HIS A 393 17.54 8.36 -8.64
CA HIS A 393 18.63 8.18 -7.68
C HIS A 393 18.25 8.66 -6.27
N GLY A 394 18.98 8.18 -5.27
CA GLY A 394 18.87 8.66 -3.90
C GLY A 394 19.83 7.94 -2.96
N HIS A 395 19.73 8.25 -1.67
CA HIS A 395 20.63 7.69 -0.66
C HIS A 395 20.42 6.18 -0.50
N VAL A 396 21.53 5.46 -0.33
CA VAL A 396 21.53 4.02 -0.05
C VAL A 396 22.19 3.80 1.31
N ARG A 397 21.49 3.11 2.20
CA ARG A 397 22.03 2.58 3.46
C ARG A 397 22.30 1.10 3.33
N PHE A 398 23.50 0.66 3.72
CA PHE A 398 23.88 -0.73 3.88
C PHE A 398 23.86 -1.17 5.36
N GLY A 399 24.14 -0.26 6.28
CA GLY A 399 24.10 -0.49 7.72
C GLY A 399 25.24 -1.37 8.26
N ASP A 400 26.30 -1.57 7.48
CA ASP A 400 27.45 -2.41 7.80
C ASP A 400 28.79 -1.64 7.77
N GLY A 401 28.74 -0.31 7.60
CA GLY A 401 29.91 0.56 7.66
C GLY A 401 30.83 0.47 6.45
N ARG A 402 30.37 -0.12 5.34
CA ARG A 402 31.11 -0.12 4.07
C ARG A 402 31.27 1.30 3.50
N GLU A 403 32.15 1.47 2.53
CA GLU A 403 32.35 2.76 1.85
C GLU A 403 31.03 3.26 1.27
N ASN A 404 30.73 4.55 1.50
CA ASN A 404 29.47 5.20 1.11
C ASN A 404 28.21 4.71 1.85
N ASP A 405 28.36 3.95 2.95
CA ASP A 405 27.23 3.66 3.83
C ASP A 405 26.70 4.96 4.49
N TRP A 406 25.39 5.03 4.62
CA TRP A 406 24.69 6.17 5.19
C TRP A 406 23.81 5.69 6.33
N ASN A 407 23.91 6.32 7.50
CA ASN A 407 23.21 5.85 8.71
C ASN A 407 21.77 6.38 8.85
N GLY A 408 21.27 7.10 7.84
CA GLY A 408 19.99 7.83 7.88
C GLY A 408 20.12 9.32 8.18
N VAL A 409 21.31 9.78 8.58
CA VAL A 409 21.62 11.18 8.91
C VAL A 409 22.96 11.62 8.32
N GLU A 410 24.00 10.81 8.48
CA GLU A 410 25.39 11.09 8.09
C GLU A 410 25.95 9.96 7.21
N GLY A 411 26.88 10.30 6.32
CA GLY A 411 27.48 9.37 5.35
C GLY A 411 26.78 9.35 3.99
N GLY A 412 27.21 8.43 3.12
CA GLY A 412 26.75 8.35 1.73
C GLY A 412 27.45 9.31 0.76
N GLN A 413 27.55 8.91 -0.51
CA GLN A 413 27.90 9.85 -1.58
C GLN A 413 26.75 10.86 -1.74
N PRO A 414 27.03 12.16 -1.89
CA PRO A 414 26.02 13.11 -2.30
C PRO A 414 25.59 12.74 -3.73
N TYR A 415 24.40 12.16 -3.87
CA TYR A 415 23.81 11.96 -5.18
C TYR A 415 23.43 13.32 -5.76
N PRO A 416 23.68 13.56 -7.06
CA PRO A 416 23.23 14.78 -7.71
C PRO A 416 21.72 14.87 -7.53
N LYS A 417 21.27 15.97 -6.92
CA LYS A 417 19.85 16.19 -6.66
C LYS A 417 19.15 16.35 -8.01
N VAL A 418 18.36 15.34 -8.38
CA VAL A 418 17.56 15.36 -9.59
C VAL A 418 16.25 16.07 -9.27
N ASP A 419 16.07 17.28 -9.79
CA ASP A 419 14.84 18.06 -9.59
C ASP A 419 13.68 17.61 -10.51
N SER A 420 13.87 16.53 -11.29
CA SER A 420 12.85 16.01 -12.22
C SER A 420 11.89 14.98 -11.60
N ASN A 421 12.21 14.45 -10.41
CA ASN A 421 11.37 13.46 -9.73
C ASN A 421 11.57 13.45 -8.19
N GLY A 422 10.80 12.62 -7.48
CA GLY A 422 10.83 12.53 -6.02
C GLY A 422 11.99 11.72 -5.42
N GLY A 423 12.76 11.01 -6.25
CA GLY A 423 13.91 10.20 -5.85
C GLY A 423 13.56 8.83 -5.25
N LEU A 424 14.58 8.00 -5.12
CA LEU A 424 14.52 6.66 -4.53
C LEU A 424 15.56 6.51 -3.43
N GLU A 425 15.11 6.47 -2.17
CA GLU A 425 15.95 6.12 -1.03
C GLU A 425 15.87 4.62 -0.75
N VAL A 426 17.02 3.96 -0.60
CA VAL A 426 17.10 2.50 -0.36
C VAL A 426 17.71 2.23 1.00
N TRP A 427 17.02 1.42 1.80
CA TRP A 427 17.44 0.97 3.12
C TRP A 427 17.65 -0.54 3.12
N HIS A 428 18.90 -0.99 3.06
CA HIS A 428 19.22 -2.38 3.35
C HIS A 428 19.26 -2.62 4.86
N ALA A 429 18.56 -3.66 5.32
CA ALA A 429 18.45 -4.06 6.72
C ALA A 429 19.28 -5.33 6.96
N PRO A 430 20.53 -5.19 7.46
CA PRO A 430 21.45 -6.31 7.61
C PRO A 430 20.94 -7.32 8.63
N GLY A 431 21.15 -8.60 8.36
CA GLY A 431 20.77 -9.74 9.20
C GLY A 431 19.28 -9.99 9.35
N CYS A 432 18.42 -9.13 8.79
CA CYS A 432 16.97 -9.18 8.93
C CYS A 432 16.33 -10.12 7.89
N ARG A 433 15.29 -10.85 8.30
CA ARG A 433 14.52 -11.74 7.41
C ARG A 433 13.26 -11.08 6.86
N HIS A 434 12.73 -11.57 5.75
CA HIS A 434 11.41 -11.15 5.24
C HIS A 434 10.34 -11.10 6.35
N GLY A 435 9.61 -9.99 6.44
CA GLY A 435 8.53 -9.82 7.42
C GLY A 435 8.96 -9.39 8.83
N TRP A 436 10.26 -9.21 9.12
CA TRP A 436 10.76 -8.87 10.48
C TRP A 436 10.11 -7.64 11.11
N THR A 437 9.64 -6.68 10.31
CA THR A 437 8.97 -5.48 10.81
C THR A 437 7.55 -5.74 11.30
N GLN A 438 6.91 -6.84 10.86
CA GLN A 438 5.53 -7.20 11.19
C GLN A 438 5.42 -8.25 12.30
N PHE A 439 6.49 -9.00 12.57
CA PHE A 439 6.47 -10.01 13.62
C PHE A 439 6.40 -9.39 15.02
N PRO A 440 5.69 -10.03 15.96
CA PRO A 440 5.61 -9.57 17.33
C PRO A 440 6.98 -9.63 18.00
N ASP A 441 7.23 -8.75 18.96
CA ASP A 441 8.55 -8.58 19.61
C ASP A 441 9.12 -9.86 20.22
N ILE A 442 8.25 -10.77 20.66
CA ILE A 442 8.62 -12.08 21.20
C ILE A 442 9.24 -13.03 20.16
N ALA A 443 8.95 -12.80 18.88
CA ALA A 443 9.38 -13.65 17.76
C ALA A 443 10.59 -13.06 16.99
N VAL A 444 11.11 -11.91 17.44
CA VAL A 444 12.13 -11.12 16.73
C VAL A 444 13.37 -10.93 17.61
N GLY A 445 14.55 -11.14 17.02
CA GLY A 445 15.82 -11.01 17.73
C GLY A 445 16.07 -9.58 18.25
N LYS A 446 17.01 -9.41 19.19
CA LYS A 446 17.39 -8.06 19.67
C LYS A 446 17.89 -7.16 18.53
N HIS A 447 18.69 -7.72 17.62
CA HIS A 447 19.21 -7.04 16.43
C HIS A 447 18.08 -6.55 15.51
N GLU A 448 17.22 -7.46 15.05
CA GLU A 448 16.08 -7.13 14.18
C GLU A 448 15.13 -6.11 14.82
N ARG A 449 14.95 -6.14 16.16
CA ARG A 449 14.15 -5.13 16.88
C ARG A 449 14.79 -3.75 16.83
N LYS A 450 16.11 -3.66 17.02
CA LYS A 450 16.86 -2.40 16.90
C LYS A 450 16.78 -1.87 15.47
N GLU A 451 17.01 -2.73 14.48
CA GLU A 451 16.95 -2.36 13.07
C GLU A 451 15.55 -1.89 12.67
N ARG A 452 14.49 -2.57 13.12
CA ARG A 452 13.09 -2.15 12.93
C ARG A 452 12.83 -0.75 13.51
N GLN A 453 13.39 -0.41 14.67
CA GLN A 453 13.25 0.93 15.24
C GLN A 453 13.93 1.99 14.36
N LEU A 454 15.14 1.73 13.87
CA LEU A 454 15.86 2.63 12.97
C LEU A 454 15.08 2.88 11.68
N VAL A 455 14.61 1.80 11.04
CA VAL A 455 13.78 1.86 9.82
C VAL A 455 12.54 2.71 10.05
N PHE A 456 11.82 2.50 11.15
CA PHE A 456 10.59 3.24 11.44
C PHE A 456 10.85 4.70 11.81
N GLN A 457 11.95 5.01 12.50
CA GLN A 457 12.37 6.39 12.73
C GLN A 457 12.66 7.11 11.41
N ARG A 458 13.44 6.48 10.51
CA ARG A 458 13.71 7.06 9.19
C ARG A 458 12.43 7.20 8.37
N THR A 459 11.54 6.22 8.41
CA THR A 459 10.24 6.27 7.74
C THR A 459 9.44 7.51 8.13
N LEU A 460 9.34 7.80 9.44
CA LEU A 460 8.62 8.97 9.94
C LEU A 460 9.28 10.28 9.49
N GLN A 461 10.61 10.33 9.51
CA GLN A 461 11.36 11.50 9.07
C GLN A 461 11.20 11.73 7.57
N PHE A 462 11.33 10.68 6.76
CA PHE A 462 11.17 10.71 5.30
C PHE A 462 9.80 11.26 4.90
N VAL A 463 8.72 10.80 5.55
CA VAL A 463 7.36 11.31 5.29
C VAL A 463 7.25 12.81 5.60
N LYS A 464 7.78 13.26 6.75
CA LYS A 464 7.77 14.68 7.14
C LYS A 464 8.58 15.55 6.17
N GLU A 465 9.73 15.06 5.71
CA GLU A 465 10.58 15.75 4.73
C GLU A 465 9.89 15.88 3.37
N ALA A 466 9.28 14.80 2.88
CA ALA A 466 8.60 14.80 1.59
C ALA A 466 7.34 15.68 1.59
N TRP A 467 6.52 15.68 2.65
CA TRP A 467 5.34 16.56 2.73
C TRP A 467 5.67 18.07 2.76
N ARG A 468 6.91 18.45 3.07
CA ARG A 468 7.40 19.84 3.04
C ARG A 468 7.97 20.27 1.70
N ARG A 469 8.12 19.34 0.75
CA ARG A 469 8.79 19.56 -0.53
C ARG A 469 7.80 19.41 -1.68
N GLU A 470 8.10 20.10 -2.77
CA GLU A 470 7.31 20.07 -4.00
C GLU A 470 8.21 19.78 -5.20
N LEU A 471 7.64 19.15 -6.21
CA LEU A 471 8.29 18.96 -7.50
C LEU A 471 8.33 20.31 -8.24
N PRO A 472 9.49 20.79 -8.69
CA PRO A 472 9.58 21.99 -9.52
C PRO A 472 8.90 21.76 -10.87
N ILE A 473 7.86 22.52 -11.18
CA ILE A 473 7.13 22.43 -12.46
C ILE A 473 7.41 23.70 -13.27
N PRO A 474 7.98 23.61 -14.48
CA PRO A 474 8.20 24.77 -15.34
C PRO A 474 6.88 25.48 -15.67
N GLU A 475 6.82 26.81 -15.55
CA GLU A 475 5.60 27.63 -15.75
C GLU A 475 4.88 27.36 -17.09
N ARG A 476 5.60 26.97 -18.15
CA ARG A 476 5.01 26.64 -19.47
C ARG A 476 4.20 25.33 -19.49
N GLN A 477 4.36 24.47 -18.49
CA GLN A 477 3.62 23.20 -18.35
C GLN A 477 2.49 23.28 -17.31
N MET A 478 2.32 24.41 -16.62
CA MET A 478 1.10 24.69 -15.87
C MET A 478 -0.03 24.91 -16.88
N SER A 479 -0.73 23.84 -17.25
CA SER A 479 -1.90 23.99 -18.11
C SER A 479 -3.00 24.72 -17.34
N ASP A 480 -3.61 25.71 -17.99
CA ASP A 480 -4.86 26.40 -17.59
C ASP A 480 -6.09 25.46 -17.53
N ASN A 481 -5.87 24.15 -17.68
CA ASN A 481 -6.89 23.12 -17.51
C ASN A 481 -6.88 22.61 -16.09
N SER A 482 -7.70 23.25 -15.24
CA SER A 482 -8.29 22.66 -14.05
C SER A 482 -9.12 21.43 -14.42
N GLN A 483 -8.50 20.34 -14.87
CA GLN A 483 -9.12 19.03 -14.80
C GLN A 483 -9.08 18.63 -13.33
N GLY A 484 -10.07 19.13 -12.59
CA GLY A 484 -10.31 18.76 -11.21
C GLY A 484 -10.36 17.25 -11.04
N LEU A 485 -10.09 16.83 -9.81
CA LEU A 485 -10.24 15.48 -9.26
C LEU A 485 -11.35 14.74 -10.02
N ARG A 486 -11.00 13.85 -10.95
CA ARG A 486 -12.01 13.01 -11.59
C ARG A 486 -12.19 11.80 -10.68
N PRO A 487 -13.29 11.72 -9.90
CA PRO A 487 -13.63 10.47 -9.24
C PRO A 487 -13.73 9.38 -10.30
N VAL A 488 -13.45 8.13 -9.91
CA VAL A 488 -13.67 6.97 -10.77
C VAL A 488 -15.15 6.95 -11.17
N ARG A 489 -15.48 7.47 -12.36
CA ARG A 489 -16.77 7.22 -12.99
C ARG A 489 -16.77 5.75 -13.36
N GLY A 490 -17.71 4.99 -12.81
CA GLY A 490 -17.96 3.63 -13.28
C GLY A 490 -18.10 3.62 -14.81
N PRO A 491 -17.73 2.51 -15.48
CA PRO A 491 -17.80 2.44 -16.94
C PRO A 491 -19.18 2.87 -17.42
N SER A 492 -19.22 3.88 -18.29
CA SER A 492 -20.43 4.52 -18.85
C SER A 492 -21.18 3.63 -19.85
N GLN A 493 -21.10 2.31 -19.71
CA GLN A 493 -21.79 1.32 -20.53
C GLN A 493 -22.55 0.32 -19.66
N PHE A 494 -23.36 0.79 -18.73
CA PHE A 494 -24.46 0.00 -18.17
C PHE A 494 -25.63 0.93 -17.84
N ASN A 495 -26.14 1.63 -18.87
CA ASN A 495 -27.54 2.06 -18.87
C ASN A 495 -28.39 0.82 -19.07
N GLY A 496 -28.84 0.26 -17.97
CA GLY A 496 -29.68 -0.92 -17.94
C GLY A 496 -30.14 -1.16 -16.52
N LEU A 497 -31.04 -0.30 -16.06
CA LEU A 497 -32.29 -0.61 -15.35
C LEU A 497 -32.76 0.65 -14.64
N GLU A 498 -33.64 1.38 -15.33
CA GLU A 498 -34.72 2.09 -14.67
C GLU A 498 -35.61 1.08 -13.93
N HIS A 499 -36.15 1.56 -12.80
CA HIS A 499 -37.05 0.94 -11.80
C HIS A 499 -36.39 0.26 -10.60
#